data_AF-A0A2V7U2L8-F1
#
_entry.id   AF-A0A2V7U2L8-F1
#
_cell.length_a   1.000
_cell.length_b   1.000
_cell.length_c   1.000
_cell.angle_alpha   90.00
_cell.angle_beta   90.00
_cell.angle_gamma   90.00
#
_symmetry.space_group_name_H-M   'P 1'
#
loop_
_entity.id
_entity.type
_entity.pdbx_description
1 polymer ?
#
loop_
_entity_poly.entity_id
_entity_poly.type
_entity_poly.pdbx_seq_one_letter_code
_entity_poly.pdbx_strand_id
1 'polypeptide(L)'
;MQDGRALSWEDAVAFFRDRTGDPGPATWEAGRYPRGRDKHPVAGISWYEAAAYAEFAGKTLPTAYHWTNASQSGVGSLWAPASNFHAVETKPVGGPGTLSGFGTTDMAGNVKEWCWNEGRDGKRFIMGGGFGDPPYVFFQSDAQSPWKREPNFGVRCVKLDSPPSAAAAARVDVTFRDYSAEKPVAAEIFEAYRGLYAYDKGELHPGVHETETTPGWTHEKVSFDAAYGNERVNAHIFLPRNAPPPFQAVMFFPPADAMFLDKFSFSLVEDELGFILKSGRALVFPIYKSTFERQDGLRPGGKPPAFFRDNVIMMAKDVSRSLDYLETRKDIDSTKLAYLGDSHGAQLAPVFLAVDGRFKAAILTRGGFQLRRDLPEVDRLNFAPRMSTPTLMLNGRYDDYFPLASSQLPLFRLLGTADRDKKHVVFEAGHGNFPRTEEVRESLDWLDKYLGPVSAAPRDVGP
;
A
#
# COMPACT_ATOMS: atom_id res chain seq x y z
N MET A 1 -4.48 22.62 -23.96
CA MET A 1 -4.20 23.33 -22.69
C MET A 1 -3.10 22.55 -21.96
N GLN A 2 -2.11 23.22 -21.37
CA GLN A 2 -1.12 22.63 -20.47
C GLN A 2 -1.06 23.52 -19.22
N ASP A 3 -1.22 22.93 -18.03
CA ASP A 3 -1.23 23.64 -16.75
C ASP A 3 -2.16 24.87 -16.72
N GLY A 4 -3.34 24.74 -17.32
CA GLY A 4 -4.35 25.81 -17.39
C GLY A 4 -4.08 26.90 -18.44
N ARG A 5 -3.06 26.76 -19.28
CA ARG A 5 -2.76 27.70 -20.38
C ARG A 5 -3.06 27.11 -21.75
N ALA A 6 -3.57 27.95 -22.66
CA ALA A 6 -3.74 27.57 -24.06
C ALA A 6 -2.37 27.48 -24.74
N LEU A 7 -2.17 26.42 -25.52
CA LEU A 7 -0.98 26.23 -26.35
C LEU A 7 -1.38 26.46 -27.80
N SER A 8 -0.50 27.08 -28.58
CA SER A 8 -0.65 27.08 -30.03
C SER A 8 -0.45 25.67 -30.59
N TRP A 9 -0.92 25.43 -31.81
CA TRP A 9 -0.65 24.16 -32.50
C TRP A 9 0.84 23.90 -32.68
N GLU A 10 1.59 24.94 -33.04
CA GLU A 10 3.04 24.89 -33.25
C GLU A 10 3.77 24.49 -31.96
N ASP A 11 3.42 25.12 -30.82
CA ASP A 11 4.00 24.79 -29.52
C ASP A 11 3.65 23.38 -29.07
N ALA A 12 2.41 22.94 -29.31
CA ALA A 12 1.95 21.60 -28.95
C ALA A 12 2.70 20.51 -29.73
N VAL A 13 2.84 20.67 -31.05
CA VAL A 13 3.55 19.70 -31.90
C VAL A 13 5.06 19.70 -31.60
N ALA A 14 5.64 20.85 -31.25
CA ALA A 14 7.05 20.95 -30.88
C ALA A 14 7.42 20.10 -29.66
N PHE A 15 6.44 19.72 -28.82
CA PHE A 15 6.63 18.85 -27.66
C PHE A 15 6.84 17.36 -28.01
N PHE A 16 6.38 16.92 -29.19
CA PHE A 16 6.40 15.50 -29.59
C PHE A 16 7.72 15.12 -30.28
N ARG A 17 8.81 15.31 -29.55
CA ARG A 17 10.16 15.01 -30.00
C ARG A 17 10.77 13.85 -29.23
N ASP A 18 11.63 13.12 -29.91
CA ASP A 18 12.43 12.03 -29.36
C ASP A 18 13.69 12.57 -28.66
N ARG A 19 14.61 11.68 -28.26
CA ARG A 19 15.83 12.07 -27.53
C ARG A 19 16.80 12.91 -28.34
N THR A 20 16.75 12.85 -29.66
CA THR A 20 17.61 13.63 -30.57
C THR A 20 16.95 14.92 -31.02
N GLY A 21 15.69 15.17 -30.60
CA GLY A 21 14.92 16.33 -31.00
C GLY A 21 14.13 16.12 -32.29
N ASP A 22 14.13 14.93 -32.87
CA ASP A 22 13.35 14.62 -34.08
C ASP A 22 11.91 14.24 -33.71
N PRO A 23 10.93 14.36 -34.62
CA PRO A 23 9.57 13.93 -34.36
C PRO A 23 9.50 12.42 -34.03
N GLY A 24 8.95 12.07 -32.86
CA GLY A 24 8.80 10.67 -32.44
C GLY A 24 8.63 10.50 -30.93
N PRO A 25 8.32 9.26 -30.48
CA PRO A 25 8.22 8.91 -29.05
C PRO A 25 9.45 9.32 -28.23
N ALA A 26 9.26 9.69 -26.96
CA ALA A 26 10.33 10.18 -26.08
C ALA A 26 11.43 9.15 -25.79
N THR A 27 11.19 7.87 -26.09
CA THR A 27 12.16 6.78 -25.92
C THR A 27 12.95 6.46 -27.19
N TRP A 28 12.65 7.12 -28.30
CA TRP A 28 13.28 6.90 -29.60
C TRP A 28 14.49 7.81 -29.82
N GLU A 29 15.27 7.49 -30.86
CA GLU A 29 16.43 8.26 -31.30
C GLU A 29 16.40 8.35 -32.83
N ALA A 30 16.59 9.56 -33.37
CA ALA A 30 16.58 9.85 -34.81
C ALA A 30 15.32 9.32 -35.55
N GLY A 31 14.15 9.44 -34.92
CA GLY A 31 12.87 8.99 -35.46
C GLY A 31 12.77 7.47 -35.62
N ARG A 32 13.55 6.70 -34.84
CA ARG A 32 13.57 5.23 -34.88
C ARG A 32 13.50 4.62 -33.49
N TYR A 33 12.81 3.49 -33.40
CA TYR A 33 12.79 2.68 -32.19
C TYR A 33 14.17 2.05 -31.92
N PRO A 34 14.52 1.77 -30.65
CA PRO A 34 15.78 1.12 -30.31
C PRO A 34 15.96 -0.21 -31.03
N ARG A 35 17.19 -0.50 -31.49
CA ARG A 35 17.50 -1.75 -32.21
C ARG A 35 17.09 -2.98 -31.39
N GLY A 36 16.43 -3.94 -32.04
CA GLY A 36 15.96 -5.18 -31.42
C GLY A 36 14.63 -5.06 -30.66
N ARG A 37 13.97 -3.89 -30.71
CA ARG A 37 12.68 -3.65 -30.07
C ARG A 37 11.49 -3.62 -31.05
N ASP A 38 11.63 -4.25 -32.21
CA ASP A 38 10.58 -4.34 -33.24
C ASP A 38 9.32 -5.07 -32.76
N LYS A 39 9.45 -5.97 -31.78
CA LYS A 39 8.33 -6.69 -31.16
C LYS A 39 7.91 -6.15 -29.79
N HIS A 40 8.52 -5.07 -29.32
CA HIS A 40 8.17 -4.48 -28.03
C HIS A 40 6.99 -3.51 -28.19
N PRO A 41 6.22 -3.24 -27.13
CA PRO A 41 5.22 -2.17 -27.19
C PRO A 41 5.91 -0.81 -27.39
N VAL A 42 5.25 0.09 -28.11
CA VAL A 42 5.67 1.49 -28.16
C VAL A 42 5.44 2.11 -26.78
N ALA A 43 6.45 2.81 -26.27
CA ALA A 43 6.43 3.48 -24.98
C ALA A 43 7.04 4.89 -25.06
N GLY A 44 6.86 5.72 -24.03
CA GLY A 44 7.28 7.11 -24.05
C GLY A 44 6.39 8.00 -24.91
N ILE A 45 5.08 7.72 -24.93
CA ILE A 45 4.10 8.49 -25.69
C ILE A 45 3.06 9.13 -24.78
N SER A 46 2.60 10.31 -25.19
CA SER A 46 1.54 11.08 -24.55
C SER A 46 0.16 10.53 -24.93
N TRP A 47 -0.87 10.99 -24.23
CA TRP A 47 -2.26 10.67 -24.60
C TRP A 47 -2.61 11.18 -26.01
N TYR A 48 -2.09 12.36 -26.39
CA TYR A 48 -2.31 12.94 -27.71
C TYR A 48 -1.67 12.11 -28.84
N GLU A 49 -0.41 11.68 -28.65
CA GLU A 49 0.26 10.78 -29.60
C GLU A 49 -0.47 9.43 -29.72
N ALA A 50 -0.92 8.87 -28.58
CA ALA A 50 -1.68 7.63 -28.56
C ALA A 50 -3.02 7.75 -29.30
N ALA A 51 -3.76 8.86 -29.08
CA ALA A 51 -5.03 9.13 -29.74
C ALA A 51 -4.86 9.34 -31.25
N ALA A 52 -3.87 10.14 -31.66
CA ALA A 52 -3.55 10.37 -33.07
C ALA A 52 -3.13 9.07 -33.79
N TYR A 53 -2.33 8.23 -33.14
CA TYR A 53 -1.96 6.91 -33.68
C TYR A 53 -3.17 5.98 -33.81
N ALA A 54 -4.06 5.97 -32.81
CA ALA A 54 -5.28 5.17 -32.88
C ALA A 54 -6.17 5.58 -34.07
N GLU A 55 -6.36 6.89 -34.26
CA GLU A 55 -7.11 7.43 -35.41
C GLU A 55 -6.44 7.08 -36.74
N PHE A 56 -5.13 7.32 -36.86
CA PHE A 56 -4.34 6.95 -38.05
C PHE A 56 -4.48 5.47 -38.40
N ALA A 57 -4.51 4.59 -37.38
CA ALA A 57 -4.66 3.15 -37.56
C ALA A 57 -6.12 2.70 -37.84
N GLY A 58 -7.08 3.62 -37.96
CA GLY A 58 -8.51 3.32 -38.13
C GLY A 58 -9.12 2.65 -36.90
N LYS A 59 -8.63 2.99 -35.71
CA LYS A 59 -9.02 2.44 -34.40
C LYS A 59 -9.35 3.58 -33.43
N THR A 60 -9.59 3.24 -32.17
CA THR A 60 -9.81 4.18 -31.08
C THR A 60 -9.00 3.78 -29.85
N LEU A 61 -8.79 4.72 -28.91
CA LEU A 61 -8.37 4.35 -27.56
C LEU A 61 -9.54 3.65 -26.84
N PRO A 62 -9.28 2.60 -26.05
CA PRO A 62 -10.33 2.01 -25.22
C PRO A 62 -10.81 3.03 -24.19
N THR A 63 -12.09 2.97 -23.84
CA THR A 63 -12.55 3.60 -22.60
C THR A 63 -11.97 2.81 -21.41
N ALA A 64 -11.88 3.43 -20.24
CA ALA A 64 -11.49 2.75 -19.00
C ALA A 64 -12.39 1.52 -18.78
N TYR A 65 -13.68 1.60 -19.12
CA TYR A 65 -14.63 0.48 -19.06
C TYR A 65 -14.27 -0.66 -20.01
N HIS A 66 -13.95 -0.36 -21.27
CA HIS A 66 -13.48 -1.38 -22.23
C HIS A 66 -12.20 -2.03 -21.72
N TRP A 67 -11.25 -1.23 -21.23
CA TRP A 67 -9.98 -1.72 -20.72
C TRP A 67 -10.19 -2.66 -19.52
N THR A 68 -10.96 -2.24 -18.51
CA THR A 68 -11.24 -3.05 -17.32
C THR A 68 -11.92 -4.37 -17.66
N ASN A 69 -12.88 -4.35 -18.59
CA ASN A 69 -13.55 -5.58 -19.01
C ASN A 69 -12.59 -6.51 -19.76
N ALA A 70 -11.79 -5.95 -20.69
CA ALA A 70 -10.84 -6.71 -21.49
C ALA A 70 -9.68 -7.27 -20.65
N SER A 71 -9.23 -6.55 -19.61
CA SER A 71 -8.15 -6.99 -18.74
C SER A 71 -8.60 -8.03 -17.71
N GLN A 72 -9.92 -8.19 -17.54
CA GLN A 72 -10.52 -8.99 -16.46
C GLN A 72 -9.87 -8.69 -15.11
N SER A 73 -9.67 -7.41 -14.79
CA SER A 73 -8.93 -7.00 -13.60
C SER A 73 -9.46 -7.61 -12.30
N GLY A 74 -10.75 -7.96 -12.23
CA GLY A 74 -11.37 -8.66 -11.09
C GLY A 74 -10.88 -10.09 -10.82
N VAL A 75 -10.27 -10.77 -11.78
CA VAL A 75 -9.61 -12.10 -11.62
C VAL A 75 -8.12 -12.05 -11.95
N GLY A 76 -7.58 -10.85 -12.14
CA GLY A 76 -6.20 -10.58 -12.54
C GLY A 76 -5.12 -11.10 -11.60
N SER A 77 -5.47 -11.41 -10.36
CA SER A 77 -4.55 -11.96 -9.36
C SER A 77 -3.91 -13.28 -9.79
N LEU A 78 -4.55 -14.02 -10.70
CA LEU A 78 -4.04 -15.28 -11.21
C LEU A 78 -2.84 -15.12 -12.16
N TRP A 79 -2.61 -13.92 -12.72
CA TRP A 79 -1.60 -13.72 -13.76
C TRP A 79 -0.80 -12.42 -13.67
N ALA A 80 -1.30 -11.39 -12.98
CA ALA A 80 -0.59 -10.13 -12.79
C ALA A 80 0.79 -10.30 -12.10
N PRO A 81 0.98 -11.15 -11.07
CA PRO A 81 2.29 -11.35 -10.47
C PRO A 81 3.36 -11.90 -11.42
N ALA A 82 2.96 -12.65 -12.46
CA ALA A 82 3.87 -13.19 -13.47
C ALA A 82 4.19 -12.18 -14.60
N SER A 83 3.61 -10.98 -14.55
CA SER A 83 3.74 -9.96 -15.59
C SER A 83 4.98 -9.08 -15.39
N ASN A 84 5.25 -8.16 -16.31
CA ASN A 84 6.54 -7.47 -16.43
C ASN A 84 6.81 -6.33 -15.43
N PHE A 85 6.17 -6.35 -14.26
CA PHE A 85 6.24 -5.29 -13.25
C PHE A 85 7.64 -5.02 -12.69
N HIS A 86 8.41 -6.07 -12.38
CA HIS A 86 9.74 -5.92 -11.74
C HIS A 86 10.89 -5.71 -12.73
N ALA A 87 10.61 -5.57 -14.03
CA ALA A 87 11.65 -5.32 -15.02
C ALA A 87 12.02 -3.83 -15.08
N VAL A 88 13.21 -3.56 -15.62
CA VAL A 88 13.68 -2.18 -15.87
C VAL A 88 13.38 -1.70 -17.29
N GLU A 89 12.81 -2.57 -18.13
CA GLU A 89 12.48 -2.29 -19.53
C GLU A 89 11.30 -3.14 -20.02
N THR A 90 10.78 -2.79 -21.21
CA THR A 90 9.69 -3.53 -21.85
C THR A 90 10.13 -4.92 -22.31
N LYS A 91 9.18 -5.85 -22.42
CA LYS A 91 9.34 -7.16 -23.07
C LYS A 91 8.59 -7.23 -24.40
N PRO A 92 8.94 -8.16 -25.30
CA PRO A 92 8.17 -8.40 -26.53
C PRO A 92 6.69 -8.71 -26.24
N VAL A 93 5.78 -8.17 -27.05
CA VAL A 93 4.34 -8.47 -26.99
C VAL A 93 4.02 -9.82 -27.63
N GLY A 94 2.89 -10.42 -27.25
CA GLY A 94 2.42 -11.69 -27.83
C GLY A 94 3.26 -12.91 -27.44
N GLY A 95 4.03 -12.80 -26.35
CA GLY A 95 4.75 -13.92 -25.76
C GLY A 95 3.79 -14.91 -25.06
N PRO A 96 4.28 -16.07 -24.59
CA PRO A 96 3.48 -17.09 -23.89
C PRO A 96 3.00 -16.67 -22.48
N GLY A 97 2.87 -15.36 -22.21
CA GLY A 97 2.49 -14.80 -20.91
C GLY A 97 1.09 -14.17 -20.92
N THR A 98 0.41 -14.34 -19.78
CA THR A 98 -0.75 -13.55 -19.33
C THR A 98 -1.95 -13.50 -20.27
N LEU A 99 -2.66 -14.62 -20.41
CA LEU A 99 -3.94 -14.69 -21.14
C LEU A 99 -5.09 -14.36 -20.17
N SER A 100 -5.89 -13.34 -20.46
CA SER A 100 -7.19 -13.17 -19.80
C SER A 100 -8.18 -14.23 -20.31
N GLY A 101 -9.27 -14.48 -19.60
CA GLY A 101 -10.34 -15.38 -20.04
C GLY A 101 -11.05 -14.94 -21.35
N PHE A 102 -10.75 -13.77 -21.89
CA PHE A 102 -11.21 -13.29 -23.20
C PHE A 102 -10.14 -13.41 -24.30
N GLY A 103 -8.98 -14.00 -24.01
CA GLY A 103 -7.90 -14.16 -24.97
C GLY A 103 -7.07 -12.90 -25.20
N THR A 104 -7.24 -11.85 -24.37
CA THR A 104 -6.38 -10.66 -24.40
C THR A 104 -5.07 -10.95 -23.66
N THR A 105 -3.95 -10.51 -24.25
CA THR A 105 -2.61 -10.67 -23.69
C THR A 105 -1.94 -9.34 -23.40
N ASP A 106 -0.89 -9.38 -22.58
CA ASP A 106 0.04 -8.27 -22.34
C ASP A 106 -0.60 -7.00 -21.74
N MET A 107 -1.70 -7.16 -20.98
CA MET A 107 -2.41 -6.02 -20.37
C MET A 107 -1.87 -5.61 -19.00
N ALA A 108 -0.90 -6.35 -18.44
CA ALA A 108 -0.34 -6.09 -17.12
C ALA A 108 1.18 -5.88 -17.20
N GLY A 109 1.67 -4.83 -16.55
CA GLY A 109 3.09 -4.66 -16.17
C GLY A 109 4.09 -4.40 -17.29
N ASN A 110 3.73 -4.43 -18.57
CA ASN A 110 4.69 -4.11 -19.64
C ASN A 110 4.75 -2.60 -19.89
N VAL A 111 3.65 -2.00 -20.33
CA VAL A 111 3.46 -0.55 -20.39
C VAL A 111 2.10 -0.22 -19.80
N LYS A 112 1.98 0.97 -19.21
CA LYS A 112 0.67 1.56 -18.91
C LYS A 112 -0.02 1.93 -20.22
N GLU A 113 -1.31 1.67 -20.34
CA GLU A 113 -2.05 1.86 -21.58
C GLU A 113 -3.02 3.05 -21.48
N TRP A 114 -2.83 4.09 -22.31
CA TRP A 114 -3.72 5.25 -22.35
C TRP A 114 -5.16 4.86 -22.73
N CYS A 115 -6.12 5.39 -21.96
CA CYS A 115 -7.55 5.26 -22.21
C CYS A 115 -8.16 6.59 -22.66
N TRP A 116 -9.33 6.53 -23.30
CA TRP A 116 -10.04 7.71 -23.79
C TRP A 116 -10.48 8.66 -22.68
N ASN A 117 -10.96 8.13 -21.54
CA ASN A 117 -11.65 8.92 -20.53
C ASN A 117 -10.77 10.01 -19.90
N GLU A 118 -11.36 11.19 -19.71
CA GLU A 118 -10.83 12.25 -18.85
C GLU A 118 -11.10 11.92 -17.38
N GLY A 119 -10.16 12.23 -16.51
CA GLY A 119 -10.29 12.19 -15.06
C GLY A 119 -10.32 13.59 -14.45
N ARG A 120 -9.97 13.70 -13.17
CA ARG A 120 -9.88 14.99 -12.48
C ARG A 120 -8.75 15.86 -13.05
N ASP A 121 -8.91 17.18 -12.95
CA ASP A 121 -7.86 18.18 -13.26
C ASP A 121 -7.32 18.07 -14.70
N GLY A 122 -8.16 17.62 -15.64
CA GLY A 122 -7.80 17.46 -17.05
C GLY A 122 -6.84 16.30 -17.33
N LYS A 123 -6.60 15.41 -16.35
CA LYS A 123 -5.81 14.19 -16.53
C LYS A 123 -6.56 13.17 -17.40
N ARG A 124 -5.84 12.20 -17.96
CA ARG A 124 -6.41 11.06 -18.72
C ARG A 124 -6.07 9.75 -18.02
N PHE A 125 -6.99 8.79 -18.10
CA PHE A 125 -6.76 7.47 -17.52
C PHE A 125 -5.66 6.72 -18.28
N ILE A 126 -4.79 6.03 -17.54
CA ILE A 126 -3.73 5.18 -18.06
C ILE A 126 -3.66 3.93 -17.18
N MET A 127 -3.83 2.74 -17.75
CA MET A 127 -4.20 1.54 -16.97
C MET A 127 -3.17 0.40 -17.10
N GLY A 128 -3.22 -0.58 -16.19
CA GLY A 128 -2.47 -1.83 -16.27
C GLY A 128 -1.13 -1.88 -15.54
N GLY A 129 -0.56 -0.72 -15.22
CA GLY A 129 0.79 -0.61 -14.69
C GLY A 129 1.86 -1.02 -15.71
N GLY A 130 3.05 -0.43 -15.60
CA GLY A 130 4.17 -0.66 -16.50
C GLY A 130 5.35 -1.33 -15.80
N PHE A 131 6.42 -1.59 -16.56
CA PHE A 131 7.66 -2.05 -15.95
C PHE A 131 8.15 -1.00 -14.94
N GLY A 132 8.70 -1.46 -13.82
CA GLY A 132 9.13 -0.65 -12.69
C GLY A 132 8.01 -0.34 -11.67
N ASP A 133 6.74 -0.64 -11.96
CA ASP A 133 5.64 -0.46 -11.00
C ASP A 133 5.45 -1.69 -10.10
N PRO A 134 4.90 -1.53 -8.88
CA PRO A 134 4.43 -2.66 -8.07
C PRO A 134 3.27 -3.44 -8.72
N PRO A 135 3.19 -4.79 -8.59
CA PRO A 135 2.14 -5.59 -9.24
C PRO A 135 0.69 -5.22 -8.88
N TYR A 136 0.45 -4.70 -7.67
CA TYR A 136 -0.90 -4.32 -7.24
C TYR A 136 -1.49 -3.14 -8.05
N VAL A 137 -0.67 -2.36 -8.76
CA VAL A 137 -1.10 -1.22 -9.58
C VAL A 137 -2.05 -1.68 -10.70
N PHE A 138 -1.94 -2.93 -11.15
CA PHE A 138 -2.86 -3.53 -12.14
C PHE A 138 -4.33 -3.44 -11.73
N PHE A 139 -4.62 -3.56 -10.43
CA PHE A 139 -5.98 -3.58 -9.90
C PHE A 139 -6.56 -2.20 -9.66
N GLN A 140 -5.81 -1.15 -10.01
CA GLN A 140 -6.15 0.22 -9.71
C GLN A 140 -6.32 1.06 -10.97
N SER A 141 -7.02 2.18 -10.81
CA SER A 141 -7.10 3.19 -11.86
C SER A 141 -6.02 4.22 -11.64
N ASP A 142 -5.21 4.47 -12.66
CA ASP A 142 -4.22 5.55 -12.69
C ASP A 142 -4.66 6.60 -13.72
N ALA A 143 -4.34 7.86 -13.43
CA ALA A 143 -4.61 8.99 -14.29
C ALA A 143 -3.45 9.99 -14.24
N GLN A 144 -2.95 10.36 -15.42
CA GLN A 144 -1.76 11.18 -15.58
C GLN A 144 -2.06 12.39 -16.47
N SER A 145 -1.18 13.40 -16.41
CA SER A 145 -1.27 14.53 -17.35
C SER A 145 -1.23 13.99 -18.78
N PRO A 146 -2.12 14.43 -19.69
CA PRO A 146 -2.15 13.95 -21.07
C PRO A 146 -0.86 14.27 -21.84
N TRP A 147 -0.01 15.15 -21.30
CA TRP A 147 1.30 15.54 -21.86
C TRP A 147 2.46 14.68 -21.37
N LYS A 148 2.31 13.86 -20.32
CA LYS A 148 3.41 13.03 -19.81
C LYS A 148 3.76 11.93 -20.80
N ARG A 149 5.06 11.62 -20.91
CA ARG A 149 5.65 10.68 -21.88
C ARG A 149 6.67 9.77 -21.20
N GLU A 150 6.32 9.22 -20.03
CA GLU A 150 7.24 8.40 -19.25
C GLU A 150 7.66 7.12 -20.01
N PRO A 151 8.84 6.54 -19.73
CA PRO A 151 9.36 5.39 -20.46
C PRO A 151 8.48 4.15 -20.46
N ASN A 152 7.52 4.05 -19.53
CA ASN A 152 6.55 2.96 -19.44
C ASN A 152 5.12 3.36 -19.86
N PHE A 153 4.92 4.53 -20.47
CA PHE A 153 3.61 4.98 -20.98
C PHE A 153 3.45 4.59 -22.46
N GLY A 154 2.48 3.74 -22.75
CA GLY A 154 2.21 3.20 -24.07
C GLY A 154 0.73 3.27 -24.44
N VAL A 155 0.34 2.46 -25.42
CA VAL A 155 -1.01 2.46 -25.98
C VAL A 155 -1.48 1.07 -26.35
N ARG A 156 -2.77 0.83 -26.15
CA ARG A 156 -3.53 -0.22 -26.81
C ARG A 156 -4.67 0.42 -27.58
N CYS A 157 -4.88 -0.04 -28.81
CA CYS A 157 -5.99 0.41 -29.63
C CYS A 157 -7.09 -0.65 -29.66
N VAL A 158 -8.34 -0.21 -29.73
CA VAL A 158 -9.51 -1.07 -29.88
C VAL A 158 -10.25 -0.74 -31.18
N LYS A 159 -10.79 -1.77 -31.82
CA LYS A 159 -11.77 -1.64 -32.89
C LYS A 159 -13.14 -1.96 -32.29
N LEU A 160 -14.07 -1.03 -32.42
CA LEU A 160 -15.43 -1.15 -31.87
C LEU A 160 -16.41 -1.27 -33.03
N ASP A 161 -17.42 -2.12 -32.87
CA ASP A 161 -18.49 -2.27 -33.88
C ASP A 161 -19.41 -1.05 -33.94
N SER A 162 -19.44 -0.28 -32.86
CA SER A 162 -20.12 1.02 -32.78
C SER A 162 -19.36 1.95 -31.83
N PRO A 163 -19.51 3.28 -31.97
CA PRO A 163 -18.94 4.23 -31.02
C PRO A 163 -19.40 3.94 -29.58
N PRO A 164 -18.55 4.19 -28.57
CA PRO A 164 -18.96 4.06 -27.18
C PRO A 164 -20.13 5.00 -26.88
N SER A 165 -21.00 4.59 -25.94
CA SER A 165 -22.07 5.48 -25.47
C SER A 165 -21.49 6.77 -24.89
N ALA A 166 -22.26 7.85 -24.92
CA ALA A 166 -21.84 9.14 -24.35
C ALA A 166 -21.38 8.99 -22.88
N ALA A 167 -22.06 8.13 -22.10
CA ALA A 167 -21.68 7.83 -20.72
C ALA A 167 -20.34 7.09 -20.63
N ALA A 168 -20.09 6.10 -21.49
CA ALA A 168 -18.82 5.36 -21.48
C ALA A 168 -17.62 6.20 -21.95
N ALA A 169 -17.87 7.20 -22.79
CA ALA A 169 -16.84 8.13 -23.29
C ALA A 169 -16.67 9.39 -22.43
N ALA A 170 -17.58 9.63 -21.48
CA ALA A 170 -17.57 10.82 -20.63
C ALA A 170 -16.35 10.87 -19.70
N ARG A 171 -16.12 12.06 -19.14
CA ARG A 171 -15.24 12.25 -18.01
C ARG A 171 -15.69 11.36 -16.86
N VAL A 172 -14.76 10.61 -16.29
CA VAL A 172 -14.99 9.78 -15.11
C VAL A 172 -14.58 10.61 -13.90
N ASP A 173 -15.56 11.23 -13.27
CA ASP A 173 -15.40 11.91 -11.99
C ASP A 173 -15.45 10.89 -10.86
N VAL A 174 -14.28 10.46 -10.40
CA VAL A 174 -14.20 9.70 -9.14
C VAL A 174 -14.39 10.70 -8.00
N THR A 175 -15.60 10.71 -7.43
CA THR A 175 -15.89 11.46 -6.20
C THR A 175 -15.23 10.73 -5.03
N PHE A 176 -14.10 11.25 -4.61
CA PHE A 176 -13.38 10.83 -3.42
C PHE A 176 -13.96 11.53 -2.19
N ARG A 177 -13.94 10.83 -1.05
CA ARG A 177 -14.34 11.40 0.24
C ARG A 177 -13.47 12.62 0.59
N ASP A 178 -14.11 13.72 0.97
CA ASP A 178 -13.44 14.94 1.42
C ASP A 178 -13.52 15.06 2.94
N TYR A 179 -12.40 14.79 3.60
CA TYR A 179 -12.29 14.85 5.06
C TYR A 179 -12.31 16.27 5.63
N SER A 180 -12.08 17.30 4.82
CA SER A 180 -12.13 18.69 5.30
C SER A 180 -13.55 19.16 5.64
N ALA A 181 -14.56 18.49 5.06
CA ALA A 181 -15.97 18.80 5.24
C ALA A 181 -16.70 17.86 6.22
N GLU A 182 -16.03 16.80 6.69
CA GLU A 182 -16.64 15.80 7.58
C GLU A 182 -16.23 16.00 9.05
N LYS A 183 -17.11 15.61 9.96
CA LYS A 183 -16.87 15.67 11.40
C LYS A 183 -16.96 14.27 12.01
N PRO A 184 -16.05 13.92 12.94
CA PRO A 184 -16.21 12.72 13.75
C PRO A 184 -17.52 12.72 14.52
N VAL A 185 -18.02 11.53 14.85
CA VAL A 185 -19.16 11.39 15.76
C VAL A 185 -18.85 11.92 17.16
N ALA A 186 -19.91 12.23 17.92
CA ALA A 186 -19.82 12.67 19.31
C ALA A 186 -19.17 11.61 20.23
N ALA A 187 -18.73 12.03 21.43
CA ALA A 187 -18.10 11.17 22.42
C ALA A 187 -18.95 9.94 22.77
N GLU A 188 -20.23 10.18 22.98
CA GLU A 188 -21.21 9.20 23.42
C GLU A 188 -21.46 8.13 22.35
N ILE A 189 -21.52 8.53 21.07
CA ILE A 189 -21.69 7.60 19.94
C ILE A 189 -20.42 6.76 19.77
N PHE A 190 -19.24 7.37 19.89
CA PHE A 190 -17.97 6.64 19.79
C PHE A 190 -17.86 5.55 20.85
N GLU A 191 -18.32 5.79 22.09
CA GLU A 191 -18.29 4.75 23.13
C GLU A 191 -19.13 3.52 22.74
N ALA A 192 -20.23 3.70 22.02
CA ALA A 192 -21.00 2.59 21.48
C ALA A 192 -20.19 1.80 20.42
N TYR A 193 -19.44 2.48 19.55
CA TYR A 193 -18.55 1.84 18.59
C TYR A 193 -17.41 1.09 19.29
N ARG A 194 -16.77 1.73 20.29
CA ARG A 194 -15.70 1.14 21.09
C ARG A 194 -16.16 -0.15 21.78
N GLY A 195 -17.42 -0.21 22.22
CA GLY A 195 -18.02 -1.41 22.81
C GLY A 195 -17.96 -2.66 21.92
N LEU A 196 -17.97 -2.52 20.60
CA LEU A 196 -17.90 -3.67 19.66
C LEU A 196 -16.54 -4.38 19.68
N TYR A 197 -15.50 -3.67 20.12
CA TYR A 197 -14.13 -4.18 20.21
C TYR A 197 -13.86 -4.88 21.53
N ALA A 198 -14.73 -4.70 22.53
CA ALA A 198 -14.60 -5.36 23.82
C ALA A 198 -14.69 -6.89 23.68
N TYR A 199 -14.00 -7.57 24.57
CA TYR A 199 -14.06 -9.01 24.75
C TYR A 199 -13.72 -9.35 26.21
N ASP A 200 -14.21 -10.48 26.69
CA ASP A 200 -13.83 -10.99 28.00
C ASP A 200 -12.41 -11.56 27.93
N LYS A 201 -11.55 -11.14 28.85
CA LYS A 201 -10.18 -11.66 28.97
C LYS A 201 -10.21 -13.11 29.48
N GLY A 202 -10.44 -14.06 28.57
CA GLY A 202 -10.35 -15.49 28.81
C GLY A 202 -8.92 -16.02 28.77
N GLU A 203 -8.75 -17.29 29.14
CA GLU A 203 -7.48 -17.99 29.05
C GLU A 203 -6.88 -17.92 27.64
N LEU A 204 -5.55 -17.83 27.54
CA LEU A 204 -4.84 -17.74 26.26
C LEU A 204 -4.52 -19.10 25.66
N HIS A 205 -4.45 -20.15 26.49
CA HIS A 205 -3.92 -21.47 26.14
C HIS A 205 -2.68 -21.39 25.22
N PRO A 206 -1.61 -20.68 25.64
CA PRO A 206 -0.49 -20.42 24.74
C PRO A 206 0.27 -21.70 24.42
N GLY A 207 0.70 -21.84 23.16
CA GLY A 207 1.55 -22.94 22.69
C GLY A 207 2.73 -22.41 21.90
N VAL A 208 3.92 -22.97 22.15
CA VAL A 208 5.12 -22.75 21.33
C VAL A 208 5.26 -23.97 20.42
N HIS A 209 5.29 -23.75 19.11
CA HIS A 209 5.30 -24.82 18.11
C HIS A 209 6.68 -25.03 17.51
N GLU A 210 7.48 -23.96 17.44
CA GLU A 210 8.78 -23.97 16.81
C GLU A 210 9.69 -22.94 17.50
N THR A 211 10.96 -23.28 17.61
CA THR A 211 12.00 -22.37 18.07
C THR A 211 13.24 -22.56 17.22
N GLU A 212 13.64 -21.52 16.50
CA GLU A 212 14.86 -21.48 15.72
C GLU A 212 15.80 -20.42 16.30
N THR A 213 17.09 -20.71 16.39
CA THR A 213 18.08 -19.73 16.86
C THR A 213 19.18 -19.55 15.83
N THR A 214 19.37 -18.31 15.43
CA THR A 214 20.47 -17.85 14.58
C THR A 214 21.45 -17.02 15.42
N PRO A 215 22.63 -16.67 14.87
CA PRO A 215 23.53 -15.73 15.56
C PRO A 215 22.90 -14.37 15.86
N GLY A 216 21.94 -13.91 15.04
CA GLY A 216 21.32 -12.60 15.17
C GLY A 216 20.08 -12.56 16.07
N TRP A 217 19.28 -13.63 16.07
CA TRP A 217 17.98 -13.67 16.74
C TRP A 217 17.54 -15.09 17.08
N THR A 218 16.63 -15.21 18.06
CA THR A 218 15.83 -16.40 18.30
C THR A 218 14.40 -16.16 17.81
N HIS A 219 13.89 -17.01 16.94
CA HIS A 219 12.53 -16.97 16.44
C HIS A 219 11.69 -18.03 17.13
N GLU A 220 10.52 -17.64 17.59
CA GLU A 220 9.50 -18.53 18.11
C GLU A 220 8.23 -18.42 17.28
N LYS A 221 7.69 -19.56 16.84
CA LYS A 221 6.32 -19.64 16.34
C LYS A 221 5.41 -20.04 17.49
N VAL A 222 4.51 -19.14 17.85
CA VAL A 222 3.58 -19.32 18.97
C VAL A 222 2.13 -19.27 18.49
N SER A 223 1.21 -19.77 19.28
CA SER A 223 -0.20 -19.47 19.12
C SER A 223 -0.92 -19.30 20.45
N PHE A 224 -2.04 -18.60 20.42
CA PHE A 224 -2.93 -18.36 21.57
C PHE A 224 -4.37 -18.16 21.07
N ASP A 225 -5.35 -18.29 21.96
CA ASP A 225 -6.77 -18.18 21.62
C ASP A 225 -7.13 -16.76 21.17
N ALA A 226 -7.80 -16.66 20.02
CA ALA A 226 -8.45 -15.45 19.59
C ALA A 226 -9.66 -15.14 20.48
N ALA A 227 -10.12 -13.90 20.51
CA ALA A 227 -11.25 -13.48 21.32
C ALA A 227 -12.62 -13.76 20.67
N TYR A 228 -12.66 -14.60 19.63
CA TYR A 228 -13.85 -14.85 18.81
C TYR A 228 -13.73 -16.18 18.05
N GLY A 229 -14.88 -16.70 17.62
CA GLY A 229 -14.97 -17.78 16.62
C GLY A 229 -14.31 -19.11 17.01
N ASN A 230 -13.87 -19.27 18.26
CA ASN A 230 -12.99 -20.37 18.69
C ASN A 230 -11.74 -20.51 17.80
N GLU A 231 -11.26 -19.39 17.25
CA GLU A 231 -10.05 -19.36 16.43
C GLU A 231 -8.77 -19.23 17.28
N ARG A 232 -7.63 -19.49 16.64
CA ARG A 232 -6.29 -19.27 17.20
C ARG A 232 -5.58 -18.16 16.43
N VAL A 233 -4.86 -17.31 17.14
CA VAL A 233 -3.90 -16.37 16.56
C VAL A 233 -2.53 -17.05 16.58
N ASN A 234 -1.93 -17.23 15.39
CA ASN A 234 -0.51 -17.58 15.28
C ASN A 234 0.31 -16.29 15.34
N ALA A 235 1.50 -16.33 15.92
CA ALA A 235 2.43 -15.21 15.88
C ALA A 235 3.88 -15.70 15.73
N HIS A 236 4.68 -14.92 15.02
CA HIS A 236 6.12 -15.07 14.94
C HIS A 236 6.76 -14.02 15.86
N ILE A 237 7.57 -14.46 16.82
CA ILE A 237 8.28 -13.59 17.76
C ILE A 237 9.76 -13.74 17.51
N PHE A 238 10.43 -12.63 17.22
CA PHE A 238 11.87 -12.59 17.01
C PHE A 238 12.51 -11.84 18.17
N LEU A 239 13.34 -12.53 18.93
CA LEU A 239 14.08 -12.03 20.08
C LEU A 239 15.52 -11.73 19.66
N PRO A 240 16.02 -10.50 19.87
CA PRO A 240 17.35 -10.12 19.45
C PRO A 240 18.41 -10.76 20.36
N ARG A 241 19.58 -11.08 19.80
CA ARG A 241 20.70 -11.68 20.53
C ARG A 241 21.74 -10.66 21.02
N ASN A 242 21.61 -9.40 20.61
CA ASN A 242 22.53 -8.30 20.92
C ASN A 242 22.07 -7.40 22.08
N ALA A 243 21.03 -7.80 22.81
CA ALA A 243 20.53 -7.13 24.02
C ALA A 243 20.02 -8.19 25.02
N PRO A 244 20.03 -7.91 26.33
CA PRO A 244 19.42 -8.79 27.32
C PRO A 244 17.90 -8.54 27.48
N PRO A 245 17.11 -9.56 27.87
CA PRO A 245 15.72 -9.37 28.28
C PRO A 245 15.61 -8.63 29.64
N PRO A 246 14.43 -8.06 29.99
CA PRO A 246 13.22 -8.04 29.18
C PRO A 246 13.31 -7.04 28.02
N PHE A 247 12.88 -7.47 26.83
CA PHE A 247 13.00 -6.71 25.59
C PHE A 247 11.90 -5.66 25.46
N GLN A 248 12.24 -4.47 24.99
CA GLN A 248 11.27 -3.60 24.32
C GLN A 248 10.77 -4.33 23.07
N ALA A 249 9.47 -4.24 22.77
CA ALA A 249 8.89 -4.97 21.64
C ALA A 249 8.15 -4.04 20.66
N VAL A 250 8.33 -4.33 19.38
CA VAL A 250 7.62 -3.67 18.28
C VAL A 250 6.69 -4.70 17.64
N MET A 251 5.39 -4.46 17.71
CA MET A 251 4.38 -5.27 17.04
C MET A 251 4.15 -4.74 15.63
N PHE A 252 4.35 -5.59 14.64
CA PHE A 252 4.19 -5.23 13.23
C PHE A 252 2.79 -5.58 12.72
N PHE A 253 2.22 -4.69 11.91
CA PHE A 253 1.01 -4.95 11.14
C PHE A 253 1.30 -4.77 9.64
N PRO A 254 1.06 -5.79 8.81
CA PRO A 254 1.54 -5.83 7.44
C PRO A 254 0.76 -4.95 6.46
N PRO A 255 1.35 -4.68 5.27
CA PRO A 255 0.63 -4.11 4.14
C PRO A 255 -0.41 -5.09 3.57
N ALA A 256 -1.23 -4.60 2.64
CA ALA A 256 -2.34 -5.32 2.04
C ALA A 256 -1.93 -6.62 1.30
N ASP A 257 -0.68 -6.75 0.87
CA ASP A 257 -0.15 -7.95 0.21
C ASP A 257 -0.32 -9.22 1.06
N ALA A 258 -0.33 -9.08 2.40
CA ALA A 258 -0.58 -10.17 3.32
C ALA A 258 -1.96 -10.82 3.15
N MET A 259 -2.92 -10.15 2.50
CA MET A 259 -4.24 -10.73 2.16
C MET A 259 -4.19 -11.70 0.97
N PHE A 260 -3.07 -11.75 0.24
CA PHE A 260 -2.90 -12.58 -0.95
C PHE A 260 -1.89 -13.72 -0.76
N LEU A 261 -1.08 -13.66 0.29
CA LEU A 261 -0.04 -14.65 0.57
C LEU A 261 -0.62 -15.77 1.43
N ASP A 262 -0.38 -17.03 1.10
CA ASP A 262 -0.91 -18.17 1.87
C ASP A 262 -0.09 -18.48 3.13
N LYS A 263 1.14 -17.98 3.20
CA LYS A 263 2.08 -18.24 4.30
C LYS A 263 2.93 -17.01 4.57
N PHE A 264 3.31 -16.85 5.84
CA PHE A 264 4.32 -15.91 6.28
C PHE A 264 5.66 -16.11 5.52
N SER A 265 6.34 -15.00 5.20
CA SER A 265 7.67 -15.00 4.60
C SER A 265 8.69 -14.34 5.53
N PHE A 266 9.82 -15.02 5.77
CA PHE A 266 10.93 -14.49 6.56
C PHE A 266 11.68 -13.34 5.87
N SER A 267 11.65 -13.27 4.54
CA SER A 267 12.33 -12.19 3.79
C SER A 267 11.85 -10.80 4.20
N LEU A 268 10.55 -10.66 4.50
CA LEU A 268 9.96 -9.42 5.00
C LEU A 268 10.61 -8.95 6.31
N VAL A 269 10.96 -9.89 7.18
CA VAL A 269 11.62 -9.58 8.46
C VAL A 269 13.06 -9.16 8.23
N GLU A 270 13.82 -9.85 7.38
CA GLU A 270 15.24 -9.55 7.20
C GLU A 270 15.48 -8.25 6.41
N ASP A 271 14.71 -8.03 5.34
CA ASP A 271 14.91 -6.92 4.41
C ASP A 271 14.27 -5.61 4.94
N GLU A 272 13.02 -5.67 5.40
CA GLU A 272 12.25 -4.47 5.77
C GLU A 272 12.22 -4.18 7.27
N LEU A 273 12.29 -5.19 8.14
CA LEU A 273 12.13 -5.00 9.60
C LEU A 273 13.40 -5.33 10.40
N GLY A 274 14.46 -5.79 9.75
CA GLY A 274 15.66 -6.29 10.42
C GLY A 274 16.38 -5.24 11.26
N PHE A 275 16.15 -3.95 10.97
CA PHE A 275 16.69 -2.85 11.77
C PHE A 275 16.14 -2.83 13.21
N ILE A 276 14.93 -3.34 13.43
CA ILE A 276 14.33 -3.47 14.78
C ILE A 276 15.16 -4.45 15.62
N LEU A 277 15.44 -5.64 15.07
CA LEU A 277 16.27 -6.65 15.73
C LEU A 277 17.70 -6.15 15.94
N LYS A 278 18.29 -5.49 14.92
CA LYS A 278 19.63 -4.88 15.03
C LYS A 278 19.70 -3.79 16.10
N SER A 279 18.58 -3.14 16.43
CA SER A 279 18.50 -2.17 17.53
C SER A 279 18.41 -2.81 18.92
N GLY A 280 18.29 -4.14 19.02
CA GLY A 280 18.12 -4.86 20.28
C GLY A 280 16.69 -4.88 20.81
N ARG A 281 15.70 -4.66 19.93
CA ARG A 281 14.27 -4.76 20.24
C ARG A 281 13.67 -6.03 19.67
N ALA A 282 12.72 -6.63 20.38
CA ALA A 282 11.95 -7.75 19.88
C ALA A 282 10.98 -7.31 18.79
N LEU A 283 10.81 -8.16 17.77
CA LEU A 283 9.79 -7.98 16.73
C LEU A 283 8.69 -9.02 16.93
N VAL A 284 7.44 -8.56 17.01
CA VAL A 284 6.27 -9.40 17.19
C VAL A 284 5.41 -9.29 15.94
N PHE A 285 5.14 -10.41 15.28
CA PHE A 285 4.36 -10.48 14.05
C PHE A 285 3.19 -11.45 14.25
N PRO A 286 2.04 -10.97 14.73
CA PRO A 286 0.79 -11.74 14.70
C PRO A 286 0.32 -11.98 13.27
N ILE A 287 -0.27 -13.15 13.04
CA ILE A 287 -1.02 -13.47 11.83
C ILE A 287 -2.46 -13.05 12.09
N TYR A 288 -2.81 -11.86 11.60
CA TYR A 288 -4.13 -11.26 11.80
C TYR A 288 -5.19 -11.92 10.94
N LYS A 289 -6.47 -11.80 11.34
CA LYS A 289 -7.61 -12.25 10.53
C LYS A 289 -7.48 -11.75 9.09
N SER A 290 -7.85 -12.59 8.12
CA SER A 290 -7.79 -12.29 6.68
C SER A 290 -6.38 -12.15 6.08
N THR A 291 -5.31 -12.43 6.84
CA THR A 291 -3.93 -12.39 6.35
C THR A 291 -3.28 -13.77 6.41
N PHE A 292 -2.30 -14.03 5.53
CA PHE A 292 -1.51 -15.27 5.50
C PHE A 292 -2.37 -16.55 5.54
N GLU A 293 -2.07 -17.48 6.44
CA GLU A 293 -2.84 -18.72 6.59
C GLU A 293 -4.26 -18.50 7.15
N ARG A 294 -4.63 -17.28 7.53
CA ARG A 294 -5.96 -16.89 8.05
C ARG A 294 -6.80 -16.10 7.03
N GLN A 295 -6.46 -16.19 5.74
CA GLN A 295 -7.25 -15.64 4.65
C GLN A 295 -8.69 -16.17 4.64
N ASP A 296 -9.64 -15.29 4.33
CA ASP A 296 -11.08 -15.58 4.23
C ASP A 296 -11.74 -14.92 3.00
N GLY A 297 -10.92 -14.47 2.06
CA GLY A 297 -11.35 -13.79 0.84
C GLY A 297 -11.59 -12.29 0.98
N LEU A 298 -11.21 -11.65 2.10
CA LEU A 298 -11.08 -10.19 2.17
C LEU A 298 -9.97 -9.72 1.22
N ARG A 299 -10.25 -8.67 0.44
CA ARG A 299 -9.31 -8.10 -0.53
C ARG A 299 -9.37 -6.57 -0.52
N PRO A 300 -8.26 -5.87 -0.77
CA PRO A 300 -8.27 -4.42 -0.94
C PRO A 300 -9.24 -3.97 -2.03
N GLY A 301 -9.93 -2.85 -1.81
CA GLY A 301 -10.86 -2.28 -2.78
C GLY A 301 -12.14 -3.07 -3.03
N GLY A 302 -12.35 -4.23 -2.37
CA GLY A 302 -13.49 -5.12 -2.59
C GLY A 302 -14.29 -5.47 -1.33
N LYS A 303 -15.47 -6.08 -1.58
CA LYS A 303 -16.51 -6.63 -0.67
C LYS A 303 -17.10 -5.71 0.43
N PRO A 304 -18.41 -5.88 0.75
CA PRO A 304 -19.27 -4.83 1.26
C PRO A 304 -18.98 -4.42 2.72
N PRO A 305 -19.51 -3.26 3.16
CA PRO A 305 -19.10 -2.60 4.40
C PRO A 305 -19.21 -3.46 5.68
N ALA A 306 -20.14 -4.42 5.72
CA ALA A 306 -20.34 -5.33 6.86
C ALA A 306 -19.21 -6.38 7.00
N PHE A 307 -18.84 -7.06 5.92
CA PHE A 307 -17.78 -8.07 5.96
C PHE A 307 -16.42 -7.43 6.30
N PHE A 308 -16.14 -6.27 5.71
CA PHE A 308 -14.96 -5.48 6.07
C PHE A 308 -14.98 -5.06 7.54
N ARG A 309 -16.13 -4.58 8.04
CA ARG A 309 -16.27 -4.19 9.44
C ARG A 309 -15.97 -5.34 10.39
N ASP A 310 -16.59 -6.49 10.16
CA ASP A 310 -16.45 -7.65 11.06
C ASP A 310 -14.98 -8.10 11.12
N ASN A 311 -14.29 -8.09 9.96
CA ASN A 311 -12.85 -8.38 9.89
C ASN A 311 -11.97 -7.34 10.59
N VAL A 312 -12.27 -6.05 10.48
CA VAL A 312 -11.53 -5.00 11.23
C VAL A 312 -11.69 -5.17 12.74
N ILE A 313 -12.89 -5.51 13.22
CA ILE A 313 -13.14 -5.79 14.65
C ILE A 313 -12.33 -7.02 15.09
N MET A 314 -12.34 -8.09 14.29
CA MET A 314 -11.55 -9.29 14.56
C MET A 314 -10.04 -9.02 14.57
N MET A 315 -9.51 -8.25 13.62
CA MET A 315 -8.10 -7.84 13.59
C MET A 315 -7.72 -6.99 14.83
N ALA A 316 -8.58 -6.08 15.27
CA ALA A 316 -8.36 -5.30 16.48
C ALA A 316 -8.31 -6.18 17.74
N LYS A 317 -9.15 -7.22 17.79
CA LYS A 317 -9.12 -8.23 18.84
C LYS A 317 -7.85 -9.08 18.77
N ASP A 318 -7.35 -9.41 17.58
CA ASP A 318 -6.07 -10.10 17.41
C ASP A 318 -4.88 -9.26 17.93
N VAL A 319 -4.87 -7.95 17.65
CA VAL A 319 -3.88 -7.01 18.23
C VAL A 319 -3.94 -7.07 19.76
N SER A 320 -5.15 -6.92 20.32
CA SER A 320 -5.36 -6.88 21.77
C SER A 320 -5.02 -8.21 22.46
N ARG A 321 -5.33 -9.35 21.83
CA ARG A 321 -4.95 -10.68 22.33
C ARG A 321 -3.47 -10.96 22.21
N SER A 322 -2.81 -10.43 21.19
CA SER A 322 -1.35 -10.48 21.09
C SER A 322 -0.69 -9.70 22.23
N LEU A 323 -1.23 -8.54 22.60
CA LEU A 323 -0.77 -7.78 23.77
C LEU A 323 -1.04 -8.53 25.08
N ASP A 324 -2.21 -9.17 25.24
CA ASP A 324 -2.49 -10.03 26.40
C ASP A 324 -1.45 -11.17 26.51
N TYR A 325 -1.07 -11.79 25.39
CA TYR A 325 -0.02 -12.81 25.37
C TYR A 325 1.34 -12.24 25.78
N LEU A 326 1.75 -11.08 25.25
CA LEU A 326 3.01 -10.44 25.62
C LEU A 326 3.08 -10.07 27.12
N GLU A 327 1.95 -9.75 27.77
CA GLU A 327 1.90 -9.51 29.22
C GLU A 327 2.22 -10.77 30.05
N THR A 328 2.06 -11.97 29.48
CA THR A 328 2.41 -13.24 30.15
C THR A 328 3.90 -13.61 30.03
N ARG A 329 4.62 -12.94 29.14
CA ARG A 329 6.03 -13.23 28.83
C ARG A 329 6.96 -12.49 29.77
N LYS A 330 7.91 -13.20 30.39
CA LYS A 330 8.91 -12.61 31.30
C LYS A 330 10.10 -11.98 30.57
N ASP A 331 10.29 -12.34 29.32
CA ASP A 331 11.36 -11.87 28.44
C ASP A 331 10.95 -10.62 27.64
N ILE A 332 9.69 -10.16 27.73
CA ILE A 332 9.19 -8.94 27.10
C ILE A 332 8.83 -7.92 28.18
N ASP A 333 9.24 -6.66 28.00
CA ASP A 333 8.80 -5.55 28.84
C ASP A 333 7.46 -5.02 28.31
N SER A 334 6.36 -5.48 28.91
CA SER A 334 5.00 -5.09 28.52
C SER A 334 4.70 -3.60 28.75
N THR A 335 5.58 -2.87 29.45
CA THR A 335 5.46 -1.40 29.59
C THR A 335 6.08 -0.64 28.42
N LYS A 336 6.85 -1.32 27.55
CA LYS A 336 7.62 -0.74 26.45
C LYS A 336 7.27 -1.38 25.09
N LEU A 337 6.01 -1.23 24.72
CA LEU A 337 5.45 -1.76 23.47
C LEU A 337 5.24 -0.64 22.44
N ALA A 338 5.65 -0.87 21.21
CA ALA A 338 5.35 0.01 20.08
C ALA A 338 4.61 -0.72 18.97
N TYR A 339 3.80 0.03 18.22
CA TYR A 339 3.11 -0.43 17.02
C TYR A 339 3.85 0.07 15.78
N LEU A 340 4.13 -0.82 14.83
CA LEU A 340 4.61 -0.45 13.50
C LEU A 340 3.62 -0.99 12.46
N GLY A 341 2.85 -0.09 11.87
CA GLY A 341 1.89 -0.45 10.83
C GLY A 341 2.36 0.06 9.49
N ASP A 342 2.26 -0.79 8.48
CA ASP A 342 2.65 -0.44 7.12
C ASP A 342 1.49 -0.49 6.14
N SER A 343 1.32 0.56 5.33
CA SER A 343 0.23 0.74 4.36
C SER A 343 -1.15 0.41 4.95
N HIS A 344 -1.64 -0.81 4.76
CA HIS A 344 -2.88 -1.29 5.38
C HIS A 344 -2.85 -1.24 6.91
N GLY A 345 -1.75 -1.63 7.54
CA GLY A 345 -1.55 -1.50 8.99
C GLY A 345 -1.58 -0.04 9.43
N ALA A 346 -0.83 0.82 8.75
CA ALA A 346 -0.84 2.26 9.02
C ALA A 346 -2.23 2.89 8.89
N GLN A 347 -3.00 2.44 7.90
CA GLN A 347 -4.36 2.88 7.64
C GLN A 347 -5.34 2.44 8.74
N LEU A 348 -5.20 1.24 9.32
CA LEU A 348 -6.09 0.75 10.37
C LEU A 348 -5.65 1.13 11.78
N ALA A 349 -4.41 1.61 11.95
CA ALA A 349 -3.86 2.01 13.24
C ALA A 349 -4.77 2.94 14.06
N PRO A 350 -5.48 3.94 13.49
CA PRO A 350 -6.42 4.76 14.27
C PRO A 350 -7.46 3.94 15.01
N VAL A 351 -7.99 2.87 14.40
CA VAL A 351 -8.95 1.97 15.05
C VAL A 351 -8.27 1.22 16.19
N PHE A 352 -7.16 0.53 15.90
CA PHE A 352 -6.51 -0.35 16.88
C PHE A 352 -5.99 0.42 18.10
N LEU A 353 -5.35 1.57 17.86
CA LEU A 353 -4.69 2.35 18.90
C LEU A 353 -5.65 3.28 19.67
N ALA A 354 -6.87 3.48 19.19
CA ALA A 354 -7.92 4.16 19.94
C ALA A 354 -8.70 3.20 20.86
N VAL A 355 -8.77 1.91 20.54
CA VAL A 355 -9.49 0.91 21.35
C VAL A 355 -8.59 0.20 22.36
N ASP A 356 -7.27 0.16 22.12
CA ASP A 356 -6.27 -0.38 23.05
C ASP A 356 -5.09 0.60 23.25
N GLY A 357 -4.97 1.14 24.47
CA GLY A 357 -3.99 2.15 24.84
C GLY A 357 -2.66 1.63 25.39
N ARG A 358 -2.36 0.33 25.25
CA ARG A 358 -1.14 -0.26 25.84
C ARG A 358 0.15 0.13 25.10
N PHE A 359 0.08 0.41 23.80
CA PHE A 359 1.22 0.89 23.03
C PHE A 359 1.69 2.28 23.50
N LYS A 360 3.00 2.46 23.59
CA LYS A 360 3.66 3.72 24.01
C LYS A 360 4.17 4.56 22.83
N ALA A 361 4.29 3.94 21.66
CA ALA A 361 4.65 4.62 20.42
C ALA A 361 4.00 3.93 19.23
N ALA A 362 3.74 4.70 18.18
CA ALA A 362 3.27 4.21 16.88
C ALA A 362 4.14 4.76 15.76
N ILE A 363 4.49 3.91 14.81
CA ILE A 363 5.13 4.26 13.54
C ILE A 363 4.19 3.81 12.42
N LEU A 364 3.72 4.75 11.62
CA LEU A 364 2.77 4.54 10.53
C LEU A 364 3.48 4.84 9.22
N THR A 365 3.90 3.80 8.51
CA THR A 365 4.58 3.93 7.21
C THR A 365 3.58 3.82 6.07
N ARG A 366 3.68 4.71 5.07
CA ARG A 366 2.83 4.66 3.86
C ARG A 366 1.33 4.70 4.16
N GLY A 367 0.90 5.40 5.21
CA GLY A 367 -0.49 5.41 5.70
C GLY A 367 -1.25 6.72 5.48
N GLY A 368 -2.58 6.64 5.52
CA GLY A 368 -3.48 7.80 5.44
C GLY A 368 -4.94 7.38 5.54
N PHE A 369 -5.86 8.34 5.43
CA PHE A 369 -7.27 7.98 5.25
C PHE A 369 -7.56 7.39 3.88
N GLN A 370 -8.44 6.38 3.81
CA GLN A 370 -8.92 5.97 2.49
C GLN A 370 -9.99 6.95 2.01
N LEU A 371 -9.99 7.22 0.73
CA LEU A 371 -10.91 8.17 0.12
C LEU A 371 -12.32 7.59 -0.15
N ARG A 372 -12.73 6.61 0.65
CA ARG A 372 -14.05 5.96 0.64
C ARG A 372 -14.71 6.02 2.01
N ARG A 373 -16.03 5.81 2.04
CA ARG A 373 -16.78 5.66 3.30
C ARG A 373 -16.82 4.20 3.72
N ASP A 374 -16.54 3.95 4.99
CA ASP A 374 -16.74 2.66 5.64
C ASP A 374 -17.90 2.80 6.64
N LEU A 375 -18.33 1.68 7.25
CA LEU A 375 -19.34 1.77 8.30
C LEU A 375 -18.81 2.59 9.48
N PRO A 376 -19.64 3.44 10.11
CA PRO A 376 -19.19 4.37 11.15
C PRO A 376 -18.37 3.72 12.26
N GLU A 377 -18.73 2.50 12.66
CA GLU A 377 -18.08 1.71 13.70
C GLU A 377 -16.69 1.17 13.35
N VAL A 378 -16.24 1.29 12.10
CA VAL A 378 -14.86 0.98 11.64
C VAL A 378 -14.27 2.08 10.77
N ASP A 379 -14.95 3.22 10.71
CA ASP A 379 -14.52 4.38 9.93
C ASP A 379 -13.49 5.17 10.73
N ARG A 380 -12.25 5.21 10.22
CA ARG A 380 -11.11 5.82 10.91
C ARG A 380 -11.33 7.30 11.23
N LEU A 381 -12.23 8.01 10.53
CA LEU A 381 -12.64 9.37 10.89
C LEU A 381 -13.09 9.46 12.36
N ASN A 382 -13.78 8.45 12.85
CA ASN A 382 -14.34 8.41 14.20
C ASN A 382 -13.32 8.00 15.27
N PHE A 383 -12.23 7.33 14.87
CA PHE A 383 -11.22 6.79 15.79
C PHE A 383 -9.96 7.65 15.88
N ALA A 384 -9.55 8.30 14.79
CA ALA A 384 -8.35 9.14 14.76
C ALA A 384 -8.30 10.19 15.89
N PRO A 385 -9.38 10.93 16.20
CA PRO A 385 -9.38 11.89 17.33
C PRO A 385 -9.24 11.26 18.72
N ARG A 386 -9.40 9.93 18.84
CA ARG A 386 -9.38 9.19 20.10
C ARG A 386 -8.09 8.39 20.29
N MET A 387 -7.28 8.30 19.24
CA MET A 387 -5.94 7.74 19.30
C MET A 387 -4.99 8.77 19.92
N SER A 388 -4.61 8.57 21.19
CA SER A 388 -3.68 9.45 21.91
C SER A 388 -2.20 9.01 21.84
N THR A 389 -1.93 7.82 21.29
CA THR A 389 -0.59 7.23 21.22
C THR A 389 0.38 8.15 20.48
N PRO A 390 1.59 8.39 20.99
CA PRO A 390 2.62 9.16 20.27
C PRO A 390 2.91 8.55 18.90
N THR A 391 2.80 9.34 17.83
CA THR A 391 2.75 8.84 16.45
C THR A 391 3.75 9.50 15.50
N LEU A 392 4.58 8.68 14.86
CA LEU A 392 5.38 9.04 13.71
C LEU A 392 4.67 8.57 12.43
N MET A 393 4.42 9.47 11.50
CA MET A 393 3.98 9.15 10.13
C MET A 393 5.15 9.33 9.17
N LEU A 394 5.46 8.27 8.40
CA LEU A 394 6.48 8.27 7.35
C LEU A 394 5.79 8.04 6.00
N ASN A 395 5.83 9.03 5.11
CA ASN A 395 5.03 9.01 3.88
C ASN A 395 5.78 9.55 2.66
N GLY A 396 5.33 9.14 1.47
CA GLY A 396 5.75 9.75 0.21
C GLY A 396 4.87 10.94 -0.18
N ARG A 397 5.47 12.01 -0.73
CA ARG A 397 4.76 13.17 -1.30
C ARG A 397 3.88 12.78 -2.49
N TYR A 398 4.35 11.84 -3.30
CA TYR A 398 3.73 11.39 -4.56
C TYR A 398 2.96 10.08 -4.37
N ASP A 399 2.56 9.78 -3.14
CA ASP A 399 1.77 8.58 -2.84
C ASP A 399 0.35 8.73 -3.42
N ASP A 400 0.04 7.92 -4.44
CA ASP A 400 -1.26 7.94 -5.11
C ASP A 400 -2.35 7.19 -4.31
N TYR A 401 -1.98 6.34 -3.35
CA TYR A 401 -2.90 5.56 -2.50
C TYR A 401 -3.43 6.42 -1.37
N PHE A 402 -2.50 7.13 -0.75
CA PHE A 402 -2.76 8.07 0.31
C PHE A 402 -2.23 9.44 -0.13
N PRO A 403 -2.94 10.19 -1.00
CA PRO A 403 -2.46 11.48 -1.46
C PRO A 403 -2.23 12.44 -0.29
N LEU A 404 -1.10 13.15 -0.32
CA LEU A 404 -0.65 14.01 0.78
C LEU A 404 -1.76 14.95 1.28
N ALA A 405 -2.41 15.67 0.37
CA ALA A 405 -3.39 16.69 0.71
C ALA A 405 -4.75 16.15 1.17
N SER A 406 -5.26 15.09 0.53
CA SER A 406 -6.62 14.58 0.76
C SER A 406 -6.69 13.39 1.71
N SER A 407 -5.56 12.79 2.06
CA SER A 407 -5.49 11.56 2.86
C SER A 407 -4.53 11.68 4.05
N GLN A 408 -3.25 11.98 3.81
CA GLN A 408 -2.23 11.97 4.88
C GLN A 408 -2.40 13.14 5.85
N LEU A 409 -2.47 14.37 5.33
CA LEU A 409 -2.60 15.59 6.14
C LEU A 409 -3.92 15.61 6.95
N PRO A 410 -5.08 15.21 6.38
CA PRO A 410 -6.31 15.09 7.18
C PRO A 410 -6.19 14.09 8.32
N LEU A 411 -5.59 12.91 8.10
CA LEU A 411 -5.35 11.96 9.17
C LEU A 411 -4.44 12.58 10.25
N PHE A 412 -3.26 13.07 9.87
CA PHE A 412 -2.28 13.63 10.81
C PHE A 412 -2.85 14.76 11.69
N ARG A 413 -3.63 15.65 11.08
CA ARG A 413 -4.29 16.76 11.79
C ARG A 413 -5.36 16.27 12.75
N LEU A 414 -6.09 15.22 12.37
CA LEU A 414 -7.21 14.70 13.15
C LEU A 414 -6.79 13.74 14.27
N LEU A 415 -5.55 13.25 14.29
CA LEU A 415 -5.04 12.42 15.38
C LEU A 415 -5.23 13.12 16.73
N GLY A 416 -5.78 12.38 17.70
CA GLY A 416 -5.92 12.79 19.10
C GLY A 416 -4.58 12.87 19.85
N THR A 417 -3.50 12.41 19.23
CA THR A 417 -2.13 12.56 19.70
C THR A 417 -1.78 14.04 19.86
N ALA A 418 -1.18 14.39 21.00
CA ALA A 418 -0.71 15.75 21.27
C ALA A 418 0.29 16.21 20.20
N ASP A 419 0.27 17.50 19.84
CA ASP A 419 1.11 18.03 18.74
C ASP A 419 2.61 17.83 18.97
N ARG A 420 3.07 17.91 20.22
CA ARG A 420 4.47 17.62 20.60
C ARG A 420 4.85 16.14 20.46
N ASP A 421 3.84 15.28 20.39
CA ASP A 421 3.94 13.83 20.40
C ASP A 421 3.55 13.20 19.06
N LYS A 422 3.39 14.00 18.00
CA LYS A 422 3.23 13.52 16.62
C LYS A 422 4.20 14.18 15.65
N LYS A 423 4.70 13.42 14.66
CA LYS A 423 5.61 13.90 13.62
C LYS A 423 5.21 13.32 12.27
N HIS A 424 5.20 14.14 11.21
CA HIS A 424 4.96 13.70 9.83
C HIS A 424 6.20 13.99 8.98
N VAL A 425 6.90 12.94 8.57
CA VAL A 425 8.03 13.02 7.66
C VAL A 425 7.54 12.67 6.26
N VAL A 426 7.71 13.61 5.33
CA VAL A 426 7.28 13.46 3.93
C VAL A 426 8.54 13.38 3.05
N PHE A 427 8.73 12.23 2.43
CA PHE A 427 9.82 11.97 1.50
C PHE A 427 9.41 12.34 0.07
N GLU A 428 10.39 12.68 -0.78
CA GLU A 428 10.20 12.83 -2.23
C GLU A 428 10.10 11.44 -2.90
N ALA A 429 9.08 10.68 -2.54
CA ALA A 429 8.82 9.31 -2.97
C ALA A 429 7.32 9.07 -3.25
N GLY A 430 7.02 7.95 -3.94
CA GLY A 430 5.66 7.47 -4.14
C GLY A 430 5.17 6.60 -2.97
N HIS A 431 4.25 5.66 -3.25
CA HIS A 431 3.79 4.68 -2.25
C HIS A 431 4.85 3.61 -1.93
N GLY A 432 5.91 3.49 -2.74
CA GLY A 432 7.04 2.59 -2.53
C GLY A 432 8.40 3.31 -2.57
N ASN A 433 9.45 2.62 -2.12
CA ASN A 433 10.86 3.03 -2.12
C ASN A 433 11.16 4.32 -1.31
N PHE A 434 11.01 4.26 0.01
CA PHE A 434 11.51 5.33 0.87
C PHE A 434 13.05 5.34 0.95
N PRO A 435 13.67 6.50 1.19
CA PRO A 435 15.07 6.58 1.57
C PRO A 435 15.31 5.77 2.85
N ARG A 436 15.83 4.55 2.67
CA ARG A 436 15.87 3.52 3.73
C ARG A 436 16.64 3.96 4.97
N THR A 437 17.73 4.70 4.77
CA THR A 437 18.57 5.19 5.87
C THR A 437 17.80 6.17 6.74
N GLU A 438 17.08 7.09 6.13
CA GLU A 438 16.27 8.10 6.79
C GLU A 438 15.07 7.47 7.49
N GLU A 439 14.38 6.53 6.84
CA GLU A 439 13.28 5.77 7.43
C GLU A 439 13.70 5.04 8.71
N VAL A 440 14.83 4.31 8.65
CA VAL A 440 15.37 3.58 9.79
C VAL A 440 15.76 4.53 10.91
N ARG A 441 16.47 5.62 10.60
CA ARG A 441 16.87 6.62 11.59
C ARG A 441 15.65 7.23 12.30
N GLU A 442 14.68 7.71 11.54
CA GLU A 442 13.47 8.33 12.09
C GLU A 442 12.68 7.35 12.97
N SER A 443 12.61 6.08 12.56
CA SER A 443 11.96 5.02 13.33
C SER A 443 12.68 4.75 14.65
N LEU A 444 14.01 4.60 14.63
CA LEU A 444 14.81 4.32 15.82
C LEU A 444 14.82 5.50 16.81
N ASP A 445 14.96 6.74 16.31
CA ASP A 445 14.90 7.94 17.12
C ASP A 445 13.54 8.06 17.84
N TRP A 446 12.45 7.69 17.15
CA TRP A 446 11.10 7.68 17.72
C TRP A 446 10.95 6.61 18.81
N LEU A 447 11.44 5.39 18.56
CA LEU A 447 11.42 4.31 19.54
C LEU A 447 12.26 4.66 20.77
N ASP A 448 13.45 5.23 20.59
CA ASP A 448 14.31 5.69 21.68
C ASP A 448 13.63 6.78 22.52
N LYS A 449 12.92 7.72 21.87
CA LYS A 449 12.20 8.79 22.57
C LYS A 449 11.11 8.27 23.52
N TYR A 450 10.32 7.27 23.12
CA TYR A 450 9.13 6.85 23.88
C TYR A 450 9.27 5.53 24.62
N LEU A 451 10.14 4.63 24.18
CA LEU A 451 10.45 3.38 24.90
C LEU A 451 11.74 3.50 25.73
N GLY A 452 12.56 4.51 25.45
CA GLY A 452 13.92 4.66 25.95
C GLY A 452 14.94 3.95 25.05
N PRO A 453 16.22 4.33 25.14
CA PRO A 453 17.29 3.65 24.42
C PRO A 453 17.44 2.19 24.88
N VAL A 454 17.96 1.34 24.00
CA VAL A 454 18.30 -0.05 24.33
C VAL A 454 19.70 -0.10 24.93
N SER A 455 19.84 -0.78 26.07
CA SER A 455 21.15 -1.11 26.64
C SER A 455 21.80 -2.20 25.78
N ALA A 456 22.75 -1.83 24.92
CA ALA A 456 23.47 -2.80 24.10
C ALA A 456 24.25 -3.78 24.99
N ALA A 457 24.23 -5.07 24.64
CA ALA A 457 25.22 -6.01 25.17
C ALA A 457 26.63 -5.57 24.68
N PRO A 458 27.69 -5.78 25.48
CA PRO A 458 29.06 -5.57 24.98
C PRO A 458 29.21 -6.31 23.65
N ARG A 459 29.69 -5.61 22.61
CA ARG A 459 30.04 -6.28 21.35
C ARG A 459 31.17 -7.24 21.66
N ASP A 460 30.91 -8.54 21.58
CA ASP A 460 31.98 -9.52 21.39
C ASP A 460 32.59 -9.23 20.02
N VAL A 461 33.62 -8.38 20.02
CA VAL A 461 34.52 -8.24 18.89
C VAL A 461 35.39 -9.50 18.92
N GLY A 462 34.85 -10.59 18.38
CA GLY A 462 35.64 -11.77 18.04
C GLY A 462 36.68 -11.42 16.98
N PRO A 463 37.87 -12.06 17.02
CA PRO A 463 39.07 -11.67 16.27
C PRO A 463 38.92 -11.70 14.74
#